data_AF-A0A7X1ZKN3-F1
#
_entry.id   AF-A0A7X1ZKN3-F1
#
_cell.length_a   1.000
_cell.length_b   1.000
_cell.length_c   1.000
_cell.angle_alpha   90.00
_cell.angle_beta   90.00
_cell.angle_gamma   90.00
#
_symmetry.space_group_name_H-M   'P 1'
#
loop_
_entity.id
_entity.type
_entity.pdbx_description
1 polymer ?
#
loop_
_entity_poly.entity_id
_entity_poly.type
_entity_poly.pdbx_seq_one_letter_code
_entity_poly.pdbx_strand_id
1 'polypeptide(L)'
;MNNGKAVAYGLFGLQERGEIFVNPGDDVYQGMIIGVNNKGHDLVVNTLRGKKLTNTRAARSDDAVVLIPPREITLEFALEFIEDDELVEITPKNIRLRKRYLTKNERKSKKRVLK
;
A
#
# COMPACT_ATOMS: atom_id res chain seq x y z
N MET A 1 9.66 7.07 -1.90
CA MET A 1 8.82 6.87 -0.71
C MET A 1 9.63 6.03 0.23
N ASN A 2 9.62 6.34 1.52
CA ASN A 2 10.56 5.72 2.45
C ASN A 2 10.07 4.33 2.85
N ASN A 3 11.02 3.44 3.11
CA ASN A 3 10.74 2.14 3.72
C ASN A 3 10.38 2.36 5.19
N GLY A 4 9.49 1.54 5.74
CA GLY A 4 9.07 1.67 7.13
C GLY A 4 7.94 0.71 7.47
N LYS A 5 7.28 0.94 8.62
CA LYS A 5 6.15 0.14 9.09
C LYS A 5 4.82 0.81 8.75
N ALA A 6 3.88 0.05 8.21
CA ALA A 6 2.55 0.55 7.91
C ALA A 6 1.86 1.06 9.19
N VAL A 7 1.37 2.29 9.17
CA VAL A 7 0.71 2.91 10.33
C VAL A 7 -0.80 2.76 10.19
N ALA A 8 -1.49 2.33 11.25
CA ALA A 8 -2.94 2.13 11.25
C ALA A 8 -3.71 3.36 10.74
N TYR A 9 -3.32 4.57 11.19
CA TYR A 9 -3.90 5.83 10.71
C TYR A 9 -3.70 6.06 9.20
N GLY A 10 -2.55 5.66 8.66
CA GLY A 10 -2.27 5.72 7.23
C GLY A 10 -3.18 4.77 6.45
N LEU A 11 -3.32 3.53 6.93
CA LEU A 11 -4.18 2.52 6.31
C LEU A 11 -5.67 2.88 6.38
N PHE A 12 -6.11 3.50 7.47
CA PHE A 12 -7.50 3.94 7.65
C PHE A 12 -7.98 4.88 6.55
N GLY A 13 -7.16 5.85 6.14
CA GLY A 13 -7.53 6.73 5.02
C GLY A 13 -7.41 6.07 3.64
N LEU A 14 -6.74 4.92 3.55
CA LEU A 14 -6.53 4.19 2.29
C LEU A 14 -7.60 3.14 2.04
N GLN A 15 -8.17 2.53 3.09
CA GLN A 15 -9.23 1.53 2.95
C GLN A 15 -10.49 2.08 2.28
N GLU A 16 -10.76 3.39 2.38
CA GLU A 16 -11.86 4.04 1.64
C GLU A 16 -11.63 4.06 0.12
N ARG A 17 -10.38 3.90 -0.33
CA ARG A 17 -9.99 3.93 -1.74
C ARG A 17 -9.93 2.54 -2.36
N GLY A 18 -9.98 1.50 -1.54
CA GLY A 18 -10.11 0.11 -1.97
C GLY A 18 -9.53 -0.88 -0.96
N GLU A 19 -9.35 -2.12 -1.41
CA GLU A 19 -8.95 -3.24 -0.57
C GLU A 19 -7.48 -3.16 -0.16
N ILE A 20 -7.17 -3.47 1.09
CA ILE A 20 -5.81 -3.41 1.66
C ILE A 20 -5.29 -4.84 1.85
N PHE A 21 -3.99 -5.04 1.62
CA PHE A 21 -3.31 -6.33 1.76
C PHE A 21 -2.34 -6.40 2.94
N VAL A 22 -2.06 -5.27 3.59
CA VAL A 22 -1.07 -5.17 4.66
C VAL A 22 -1.73 -4.83 5.99
N ASN A 23 -1.20 -5.40 7.06
CA ASN A 23 -1.61 -5.10 8.42
C ASN A 23 -0.85 -3.88 8.97
N PRO A 24 -1.42 -3.18 9.97
CA PRO A 24 -0.66 -2.22 10.76
C PRO A 24 0.59 -2.89 11.37
N GLY A 25 1.74 -2.26 11.21
CA GLY A 25 3.03 -2.77 11.72
C GLY A 25 3.86 -3.55 10.69
N ASP A 26 3.25 -3.97 9.57
CA ASP A 26 3.94 -4.68 8.49
C ASP A 26 5.03 -3.81 7.85
N ASP A 27 6.15 -4.44 7.53
CA ASP A 27 7.26 -3.78 6.85
C ASP A 27 6.91 -3.57 5.39
N VAL A 28 6.84 -2.30 5.00
CA VAL A 28 6.56 -1.85 3.64
C VAL A 28 7.76 -1.13 3.06
N TYR A 29 7.96 -1.28 1.76
CA TYR A 29 9.05 -0.64 1.04
C TYR A 29 8.56 0.08 -0.21
N GLN A 30 9.41 0.94 -0.75
CA GLN A 30 9.08 1.69 -1.93
C GLN A 30 8.72 0.78 -3.11
N GLY A 31 7.50 0.96 -3.63
CA GLY A 31 7.03 0.27 -4.83
C GLY A 31 6.44 -1.11 -4.57
N MET A 32 6.35 -1.54 -3.31
CA MET A 32 5.45 -2.59 -2.86
C MET A 32 4.00 -2.18 -3.13
N ILE A 33 3.20 -3.13 -3.60
CA ILE A 33 1.75 -3.01 -3.77
C ILE A 33 1.12 -3.42 -2.44
N ILE A 34 0.26 -2.55 -1.92
CA ILE A 34 -0.31 -2.67 -0.57
C ILE A 34 -1.84 -2.87 -0.59
N GLY A 35 -2.43 -2.92 -1.78
CA GLY A 35 -3.88 -2.95 -1.95
C GLY A 35 -4.30 -2.69 -3.39
N VAL A 36 -5.60 -2.82 -3.64
CA VAL A 36 -6.27 -2.57 -4.92
C VAL A 36 -7.04 -1.26 -4.85
N ASN A 37 -6.94 -0.44 -5.89
CA ASN A 37 -7.74 0.77 -6.01
C ASN A 37 -9.09 0.47 -6.70
N ASN A 38 -10.20 0.92 -6.12
CA ASN A 38 -11.55 0.76 -6.67
C ASN A 38 -11.74 1.42 -8.04
N LYS A 39 -10.88 2.40 -8.39
CA LYS A 39 -10.97 3.17 -9.63
C LYS A 39 -10.08 2.65 -10.77
N GLY A 40 -9.50 1.46 -10.63
CA GLY A 40 -8.77 0.77 -11.70
C GLY A 40 -7.51 1.48 -12.22
N HIS A 41 -6.94 2.41 -11.45
CA HIS A 41 -5.69 3.09 -11.80
C HIS A 41 -4.70 3.08 -10.65
N ASP A 42 -3.41 3.05 -10.96
CA ASP A 42 -2.36 3.06 -9.96
C ASP A 42 -2.33 4.36 -9.16
N LEU A 43 -2.30 4.22 -7.82
CA LEU A 43 -2.09 5.32 -6.89
C LEU A 43 -0.82 5.10 -6.08
N VAL A 44 0.04 6.12 -6.08
CA VAL A 44 1.22 6.14 -5.20
C VAL A 44 0.81 6.79 -3.88
N VAL A 45 0.77 6.00 -2.81
CA VAL A 45 0.20 6.38 -1.51
C VAL A 45 1.20 6.21 -0.37
N ASN A 46 1.01 6.96 0.72
CA ASN A 46 1.87 6.92 1.89
C ASN A 46 1.17 6.22 3.07
N THR A 47 1.66 5.04 3.44
CA THR A 47 1.18 4.26 4.60
C THR A 47 1.87 4.63 5.92
N LEU A 48 2.98 5.37 5.86
CA LEU A 48 3.75 5.81 7.03
C LEU A 48 3.21 7.10 7.64
N ARG A 49 2.08 7.62 7.10
CA ARG A 49 1.49 8.87 7.55
C ARG A 49 0.87 8.66 8.94
N GLY A 50 1.46 9.29 9.95
CA GLY A 50 0.89 9.37 11.29
C GLY A 50 -0.22 10.41 11.41
N LYS A 51 -0.97 10.36 12.52
CA LYS A 51 -1.93 11.38 12.93
C LYS A 51 -1.16 12.68 13.20
N LYS A 52 -1.51 13.77 12.52
CA LYS A 52 -0.92 15.08 12.81
C LYS A 52 -1.53 15.58 14.12
N LEU A 53 -0.75 15.57 15.20
CA LEU A 53 -1.14 16.16 16.48
C LEU A 53 -1.14 17.68 16.34
N THR A 54 -2.18 18.25 15.74
CA THR A 54 -2.48 19.67 15.94
C THR A 54 -3.14 19.77 17.30
N ASN A 55 -2.49 20.45 18.24
CA ASN A 55 -3.05 20.85 19.55
C ASN A 55 -4.25 21.79 19.34
N THR A 56 -5.32 21.28 18.75
CA THR A 56 -6.57 22.01 18.54
C THR A 56 -7.47 21.63 19.70
N ARG A 57 -7.93 22.66 20.42
CA ARG A 57 -8.84 22.69 21.59
C ARG A 57 -10.20 21.97 21.41
N ALA A 58 -10.26 20.84 20.70
CA ALA A 58 -11.47 20.08 20.46
C ALA A 58 -11.46 18.78 21.27
N ALA A 59 -12.25 18.81 22.34
CA ALA A 59 -12.91 17.72 23.03
C ALA A 59 -12.64 16.27 22.54
N ARG A 60 -11.93 15.51 23.39
CA ARG A 60 -12.33 14.19 23.93
C ARG A 60 -13.12 13.26 23.00
N SER A 61 -12.62 13.04 21.78
CA SER A 61 -13.11 11.99 20.87
C SER A 61 -11.88 11.36 20.22
N ASP A 62 -11.24 10.43 20.92
CA ASP A 62 -10.31 9.52 20.25
C ASP A 62 -11.17 8.54 19.46
N ASP A 63 -11.48 8.90 18.21
CA ASP A 63 -12.11 7.98 17.27
C ASP A 63 -11.20 6.76 17.14
N ALA A 64 -11.68 5.62 17.62
CA ALA A 64 -10.98 4.35 17.49
C ALA A 64 -10.80 4.07 15.99
N VAL A 65 -9.55 3.89 15.56
CA VAL A 65 -9.24 3.57 14.17
C VAL A 65 -9.69 2.14 13.89
N VAL A 66 -10.85 1.98 13.26
CA VAL A 66 -11.38 0.67 12.85
C VAL A 66 -10.90 0.37 11.44
N LEU A 67 -10.16 -0.73 11.30
CA LEU A 67 -9.67 -1.21 10.01
C LEU A 67 -10.47 -2.41 9.54
N ILE A 68 -10.80 -2.41 8.25
CA ILE A 68 -11.30 -3.62 7.58
C ILE A 68 -10.15 -4.64 7.56
N PRO A 69 -10.40 -5.92 7.91
CA PRO A 69 -9.38 -6.96 7.83
C PRO A 69 -8.73 -6.97 6.44
N PRO A 70 -7.39 -6.91 6.35
CA PRO A 70 -6.71 -6.98 5.06
C PRO A 70 -6.96 -8.33 4.38
N ARG A 71 -7.01 -8.32 3.05
CA ARG A 71 -7.06 -9.55 2.27
C ARG A 71 -5.70 -10.22 2.26
N GLU A 72 -5.67 -11.47 2.70
CA GLU A 72 -4.48 -12.29 2.64
C GLU A 72 -4.08 -12.57 1.18
N ILE A 73 -2.78 -12.47 0.91
CA ILE A 73 -2.20 -12.77 -0.39
C ILE A 73 -1.73 -14.23 -0.39
N THR A 74 -2.47 -15.10 -1.08
CA THR A 74 -1.98 -16.44 -1.43
C THR A 74 -1.10 -16.39 -2.68
N LEU A 75 -0.34 -17.45 -2.94
CA LEU A 75 0.50 -17.52 -4.13
C LEU A 75 -0.33 -17.53 -5.41
N GLU A 76 -1.43 -18.28 -5.39
CA GLU A 76 -2.36 -18.42 -6.51
C GLU A 76 -3.00 -17.07 -6.84
N PHE A 77 -3.50 -16.38 -5.80
CA PHE A 77 -4.05 -15.04 -5.96
C PHE A 77 -2.99 -14.06 -6.48
N ALA A 78 -1.77 -14.10 -5.95
CA ALA A 78 -0.70 -13.20 -6.38
C ALA A 78 -0.34 -13.40 -7.86
N LEU A 79 -0.28 -14.65 -8.32
CA LEU A 79 0.04 -14.99 -9.71
C LEU A 79 -1.09 -14.61 -10.69
N GLU A 80 -2.35 -14.70 -10.27
CA GLU A 80 -3.49 -14.27 -11.07
C GLU A 80 -3.63 -12.73 -11.09
N PHE A 81 -3.23 -12.07 -9.99
CA PHE A 81 -3.42 -10.63 -9.82
C PHE A 81 -2.42 -9.77 -10.58
N ILE A 82 -1.16 -10.20 -10.72
CA ILE A 82 -0.09 -9.33 -11.27
C ILE A 82 -0.27 -9.00 -12.76
N GLU A 83 0.13 -7.79 -13.13
CA GLU A 83 0.29 -7.37 -14.53
C GLU A 83 1.77 -7.47 -15.01
N ASP A 84 2.02 -7.25 -16.30
CA ASP A 84 3.35 -7.32 -16.91
C ASP A 84 4.41 -6.41 -16.27
N ASP A 85 3.98 -5.28 -15.70
CA ASP A 85 4.85 -4.32 -15.01
C ASP A 85 5.00 -4.59 -13.51
N GLU A 86 4.50 -5.72 -13.04
CA GLU A 86 4.48 -6.16 -11.65
C GLU A 86 5.23 -7.48 -11.46
N LEU A 87 5.56 -7.79 -10.21
CA LEU A 87 6.28 -9.01 -9.83
C LEU A 87 5.75 -9.50 -8.48
N VAL A 88 5.69 -10.82 -8.33
CA VAL A 88 5.49 -11.48 -7.03
C VAL A 88 6.86 -11.70 -6.40
N GLU A 89 7.08 -11.12 -5.22
CA GLU A 89 8.24 -11.40 -4.38
C GLU A 89 7.89 -12.52 -3.41
N ILE A 90 8.59 -13.66 -3.52
CA ILE A 90 8.34 -14.84 -2.72
C ILE A 90 9.54 -15.08 -1.81
N THR A 91 9.26 -15.22 -0.51
CA THR A 91 10.20 -15.65 0.51
C THR A 91 9.55 -16.77 1.33
N PRO A 92 10.32 -17.59 2.08
CA PRO A 92 9.72 -18.67 2.89
C PRO A 92 8.69 -18.19 3.92
N LYS A 93 8.72 -16.91 4.29
CA LYS A 93 7.81 -16.32 5.29
C LYS A 93 6.74 -15.41 4.71
N ASN A 94 6.94 -14.86 3.52
CA ASN A 94 6.09 -13.81 2.97
C ASN A 94 5.94 -13.95 1.45
N ILE A 95 4.72 -13.67 0.99
CA ILE A 95 4.40 -13.43 -0.41
C ILE A 95 4.00 -11.96 -0.52
N ARG A 96 4.68 -11.21 -1.39
CA ARG A 96 4.44 -9.78 -1.57
C ARG A 96 4.27 -9.43 -3.04
N LEU A 97 3.50 -8.39 -3.29
CA LEU A 97 3.33 -7.81 -4.62
C LEU A 97 4.15 -6.53 -4.74
N ARG A 98 4.80 -6.32 -5.88
CA ARG A 98 5.58 -5.10 -6.15
C ARG A 98 5.54 -4.73 -7.62
N LYS A 99 5.73 -3.45 -7.92
CA LYS A 99 6.04 -3.04 -9.29
C LYS A 99 7.48 -3.45 -9.66
N ARG A 100 7.70 -3.74 -10.94
CA ARG A 100 9.02 -3.98 -11.54
C ARG A 100 9.94 -2.79 -11.30
N TYR A 101 9.44 -1.59 -11.56
CA TYR A 101 10.13 -0.33 -11.26
C TYR A 101 9.62 0.24 -9.93
N LEU A 102 10.50 0.32 -8.95
CA LEU A 102 10.10 0.69 -7.59
C LEU A 102 9.71 2.16 -7.48
N THR A 103 10.44 3.04 -8.17
CA THR A 103 10.18 4.48 -8.07
C THR A 103 9.15 4.96 -9.08
N LYS A 104 8.35 5.94 -8.68
CA LYS A 104 7.39 6.61 -9.58
C LYS A 104 8.09 7.22 -10.80
N ASN A 105 9.30 7.75 -10.61
CA ASN A 105 10.09 8.37 -11.67
C ASN A 105 10.54 7.36 -12.71
N GLU A 106 11.03 6.19 -12.29
CA GLU A 106 11.39 5.10 -13.21
C GLU A 106 10.18 4.59 -13.99
N ARG A 107 9.03 4.38 -13.34
CA ARG A 107 7.78 4.00 -14.02
C ARG A 107 7.39 5.01 -15.10
N LYS A 108 7.41 6.31 -14.74
CA LYS A 108 7.11 7.39 -15.68
C LYS A 108 8.10 7.43 -16.84
N SER A 109 9.38 7.24 -16.56
CA SER A 109 10.44 7.21 -17.58
C SER A 109 10.24 6.06 -18.57
N LYS A 110 10.05 4.84 -18.06
CA LYS A 110 9.90 3.63 -18.89
C LYS A 110 8.62 3.63 -19.71
N LYS A 111 7.52 4.17 -19.16
CA LYS A 111 6.27 4.38 -19.90
C LYS A 111 6.41 5.37 -21.08
N ARG A 112 7.38 6.29 -21.03
CA ARG A 112 7.67 7.21 -22.16
C ARG A 112 8.52 6.55 -23.25
N VAL A 113 9.36 5.58 -22.91
CA VAL A 113 10.25 4.89 -23.86
C VAL A 113 9.50 3.81 -24.65
N LEU A 114 8.49 3.20 -24.03
CA LEU A 114 7.64 2.16 -24.64
C LEU A 114 6.50 2.73 -25.51
N LYS A 115 6.56 4.01 -25.86
CA LYS A 115 5.53 4.73 -26.63
C LYS A 115 6.10 5.17 -27.96
#